data_AF-A0A516GEU1-F1
#
_entry.id   AF-A0A516GEU1-F1
#
_cell.length_a   1.000
_cell.length_b   1.000
_cell.length_c   1.000
_cell.angle_alpha   90.00
_cell.angle_beta   90.00
_cell.angle_gamma   90.00
#
_symmetry.space_group_name_H-M   'P 1'
#
loop_
_entity.id
_entity.type
_entity.pdbx_description
1 polymer ?
#
loop_
_entity_poly.entity_id
_entity_poly.type
_entity_poly.pdbx_seq_one_letter_code
_entity_poly.pdbx_strand_id
1 'polypeptide(L)'
;MSETLDGELADLAAETSRESATFLVALGELAAGGKPDTALPLLLLACTQLQSVGARLGAMVDVVPHEQFETDLGPDANVEGIRNGLHDLLAGVDEYVDVEDPVLSGEVVHGMVSDDLAQVAADLTHGLRHHGEGRPQEALWWWQFSYLSTWGERLAAATRVLHSLLAHVRLDADEEMVMEAEMAALHADPEPDPA
;
A
#
# COMPACT_ATOMS: atom_id res chain seq x y z
N MET A 1 22.17 -13.50 24.35
CA MET A 1 22.01 -13.64 22.88
C MET A 1 20.56 -13.96 22.54
N SER A 2 19.94 -15.02 23.10
CA SER A 2 18.49 -15.29 22.95
C SER A 2 17.62 -14.12 23.42
N GLU A 3 17.85 -13.65 24.65
CA GLU A 3 17.04 -12.57 25.27
C GLU A 3 17.13 -11.23 24.53
N THR A 4 18.21 -11.00 23.79
CA THR A 4 18.41 -9.80 22.95
C THR A 4 17.64 -9.92 21.65
N LEU A 5 17.66 -11.10 21.02
CA LEU A 5 16.91 -11.40 19.80
C LEU A 5 15.40 -11.37 20.06
N ASP A 6 14.95 -11.89 21.20
CA ASP A 6 13.55 -11.86 21.61
C ASP A 6 13.06 -10.42 21.84
N GLY A 7 13.91 -9.55 22.38
CA GLY A 7 13.63 -8.12 22.52
C GLY A 7 13.54 -7.38 21.19
N GLU A 8 14.47 -7.63 20.26
CA GLU A 8 14.47 -7.05 18.91
C GLU A 8 13.22 -7.47 18.11
N LEU A 9 12.81 -8.74 18.22
CA LEU A 9 11.56 -9.24 17.62
C LEU A 9 10.34 -8.56 18.24
N ALA A 10 10.29 -8.39 19.56
CA ALA A 10 9.18 -7.70 20.22
C ALA A 10 9.06 -6.24 19.77
N ASP A 11 10.19 -5.53 19.63
CA ASP A 11 10.21 -4.15 19.15
C ASP A 11 9.73 -4.06 17.70
N LEU A 12 10.17 -4.97 16.83
CA LEU A 12 9.72 -5.04 15.44
C LEU A 12 8.22 -5.39 15.33
N ALA A 13 7.72 -6.29 16.17
CA ALA A 13 6.30 -6.64 16.23
C ALA A 13 5.46 -5.42 16.62
N ALA A 14 5.90 -4.69 17.65
CA ALA A 14 5.21 -3.48 18.11
C ALA A 14 5.24 -2.37 17.05
N GLU A 15 6.34 -2.22 16.31
CA GLU A 15 6.44 -1.28 15.20
C GLU A 15 5.51 -1.67 14.05
N THR A 16 5.59 -2.91 13.59
CA THR A 16 4.73 -3.45 12.53
C THR A 16 3.26 -3.29 12.89
N SER A 17 2.88 -3.54 14.15
CA SER A 17 1.52 -3.33 14.63
C SER A 17 1.07 -1.87 14.49
N ARG A 18 1.89 -0.91 14.91
CA ARG A 18 1.54 0.53 14.82
C ARG A 18 1.35 0.97 13.38
N GLU A 19 2.30 0.66 12.52
CA GLU A 19 2.27 1.08 11.12
C GLU A 19 1.13 0.40 10.35
N SER A 20 0.86 -0.88 10.62
CA SER A 20 -0.29 -1.60 10.05
C SER A 20 -1.61 -0.97 10.47
N ALA A 21 -1.75 -0.61 11.75
CA ALA A 21 -2.95 0.07 12.25
C ALA A 21 -3.12 1.46 11.63
N THR A 22 -2.03 2.23 11.48
CA THR A 22 -2.05 3.52 10.80
C THR A 22 -2.48 3.40 9.34
N PHE A 23 -1.96 2.41 8.62
CA PHE A 23 -2.37 2.12 7.25
C PHE A 23 -3.86 1.79 7.17
N LEU A 24 -4.36 0.87 8.00
CA LEU A 24 -5.78 0.47 8.00
C LEU A 24 -6.73 1.63 8.34
N VAL A 25 -6.34 2.51 9.26
CA VAL A 25 -7.12 3.72 9.57
C VAL A 25 -7.20 4.63 8.35
N ALA A 26 -6.08 4.93 7.70
CA ALA A 26 -6.07 5.77 6.50
C ALA A 26 -6.93 5.17 5.38
N LEU A 27 -6.83 3.87 5.17
CA LEU A 27 -7.60 3.14 4.17
C LEU A 27 -9.10 3.18 4.45
N GLY A 28 -9.50 2.97 5.71
CA GLY A 28 -10.89 3.07 6.14
C GLY A 28 -11.47 4.47 5.99
N GLU A 29 -10.70 5.51 6.33
CA GLU A 29 -11.13 6.91 6.14
C GLU A 29 -11.34 7.27 4.66
N LEU A 30 -10.45 6.81 3.79
CA LEU A 30 -10.53 7.04 2.34
C LEU A 30 -11.69 6.26 1.72
N ALA A 31 -11.83 4.98 2.06
CA ALA A 31 -12.94 4.14 1.61
C ALA A 31 -14.31 4.68 2.05
N ALA A 32 -14.39 5.36 3.19
CA ALA A 32 -15.61 6.03 3.66
C ALA A 32 -15.95 7.33 2.90
N GLY A 33 -15.21 7.69 1.84
CA GLY A 33 -15.44 8.89 1.02
C GLY A 33 -14.75 10.15 1.54
N GLY A 34 -13.71 10.01 2.37
CA GLY A 34 -12.92 11.14 2.85
C GLY A 34 -12.05 11.77 1.76
N LYS A 35 -12.17 13.09 1.56
CA LYS A 35 -11.21 13.95 0.83
C LYS A 35 -10.81 13.45 -0.59
N PRO A 36 -11.76 13.37 -1.55
CA PRO A 36 -11.52 12.84 -2.90
C PRO A 36 -10.35 13.51 -3.62
N ASP A 37 -10.22 14.84 -3.52
CA ASP A 37 -9.15 15.62 -4.18
C ASP A 37 -7.73 15.24 -3.72
N THR A 38 -7.61 14.62 -2.54
CA THR A 38 -6.32 14.19 -1.97
C THR A 38 -6.20 12.68 -1.84
N ALA A 39 -7.16 11.92 -2.36
CA ALA A 39 -7.20 10.47 -2.18
C ALA A 39 -5.97 9.76 -2.76
N LEU A 40 -5.64 10.02 -4.04
CA LEU A 40 -4.48 9.42 -4.70
C LEU A 40 -3.15 9.66 -3.94
N PRO A 41 -2.75 10.91 -3.61
CA PRO A 41 -1.50 11.12 -2.87
C PRO A 41 -1.52 10.55 -1.45
N LEU A 42 -2.69 10.49 -0.78
CA LEU A 42 -2.79 9.87 0.55
C LEU A 42 -2.70 8.34 0.49
N LEU A 43 -3.34 7.69 -0.49
CA LEU A 43 -3.18 6.26 -0.75
C LEU A 43 -1.72 5.91 -1.04
N LEU A 44 -1.07 6.69 -1.93
CA LEU A 44 0.33 6.48 -2.27
C LEU A 44 1.25 6.64 -1.05
N LEU A 45 1.02 7.66 -0.21
CA LEU A 45 1.77 7.87 1.02
C LEU A 45 1.62 6.69 1.98
N ALA A 46 0.37 6.28 2.26
CA ALA A 46 0.08 5.16 3.14
C ALA A 46 0.74 3.86 2.64
N CYS A 47 0.66 3.58 1.34
CA CYS A 47 1.29 2.41 0.75
C CYS A 47 2.81 2.44 0.87
N THR A 48 3.44 3.60 0.60
CA THR A 48 4.90 3.75 0.68
C THR A 48 5.41 3.60 2.12
N GLN A 49 4.67 4.09 3.11
CA GLN A 49 4.99 3.90 4.53
C GLN A 49 4.93 2.42 4.91
N LEU A 50 3.88 1.72 4.49
CA LEU A 50 3.73 0.28 4.73
C LEU A 50 4.80 -0.55 4.00
N GLN A 51 5.23 -0.16 2.80
CA GLN A 51 6.33 -0.81 2.08
C GLN A 51 7.62 -0.81 2.91
N SER A 52 7.87 0.25 3.68
CA SER A 52 9.03 0.31 4.56
C SER A 52 8.98 -0.78 5.65
N VAL A 53 7.78 -1.09 6.17
CA VAL A 53 7.56 -2.19 7.12
C VAL A 53 7.79 -3.54 6.46
N GLY A 54 7.22 -3.75 5.28
CA GLY A 54 7.43 -4.96 4.49
C GLY A 54 8.91 -5.22 4.20
N ALA A 55 9.66 -4.20 3.80
CA ALA A 55 11.09 -4.31 3.57
C ALA A 55 11.87 -4.73 4.85
N ARG A 56 11.44 -4.29 6.04
CA ARG A 56 12.02 -4.76 7.31
C ARG A 56 11.73 -6.24 7.56
N LEU A 57 10.50 -6.69 7.30
CA LEU A 57 10.10 -8.11 7.40
C LEU A 57 10.79 -9.00 6.35
N GLY A 58 11.09 -8.47 5.16
CA GLY A 58 11.88 -9.19 4.15
C GLY A 58 13.38 -9.26 4.47
N ALA A 59 13.91 -8.33 5.27
CA ALA A 59 15.32 -8.29 5.65
C ALA A 59 15.63 -9.15 6.88
N MET A 60 14.62 -9.53 7.67
CA MET A 60 14.81 -10.34 8.87
C MET A 60 14.90 -11.84 8.53
N VAL A 61 15.48 -12.62 9.44
CA VAL A 61 15.45 -14.08 9.38
C VAL A 61 14.02 -14.58 9.55
N ASP A 62 13.67 -15.67 8.88
CA ASP A 62 12.35 -16.31 8.98
C ASP A 62 11.97 -16.52 10.45
N VAL A 63 10.82 -15.96 10.82
CA VAL A 63 10.21 -16.18 12.13
C VAL A 63 9.60 -17.57 12.13
N VAL A 64 9.80 -18.32 13.19
CA VAL A 64 9.18 -19.63 13.36
C VAL A 64 8.29 -19.56 14.60
N PRO A 65 6.98 -19.76 14.49
CA PRO A 65 6.09 -19.82 15.65
C PRO A 65 6.51 -20.90 16.65
N HIS A 66 6.25 -20.67 17.93
CA HIS A 66 6.46 -21.69 18.96
C HIS A 66 5.46 -22.84 18.85
N GLU A 67 4.22 -22.53 18.46
CA GLU A 67 3.14 -23.50 18.28
C GLU A 67 2.95 -23.81 16.79
N GLN A 68 2.61 -25.05 16.46
CA GLN A 68 2.44 -25.47 15.07
C GLN A 68 1.01 -25.29 14.55
N PHE A 69 0.08 -24.91 15.43
CA PHE A 69 -1.32 -24.75 15.12
C PHE A 69 -1.76 -23.34 15.45
N GLU A 70 -2.52 -22.75 14.54
CA GLU A 70 -3.18 -21.50 14.80
C GLU A 70 -4.38 -21.72 15.75
N THR A 71 -4.42 -20.96 16.84
CA THR A 71 -5.62 -20.85 17.68
C THR A 71 -6.73 -20.17 16.90
N ASP A 72 -7.95 -20.71 16.97
CA ASP A 72 -9.13 -20.11 16.34
C ASP A 72 -9.36 -18.69 16.89
N LEU A 73 -9.10 -17.69 16.05
CA LEU A 73 -9.30 -16.28 16.37
C LEU A 73 -10.77 -15.84 16.18
N GLY A 74 -11.64 -16.70 15.65
CA GLY A 74 -12.99 -16.36 15.21
C GLY A 74 -13.04 -15.91 13.75
N PRO A 75 -14.17 -15.32 13.30
CA PRO A 75 -14.40 -14.97 11.89
C PRO A 75 -13.34 -14.03 11.33
N ASP A 76 -13.00 -14.16 10.05
CA ASP A 76 -12.05 -13.29 9.36
C ASP A 76 -12.46 -11.81 9.38
N ALA A 77 -11.47 -10.94 9.17
CA ALA A 77 -11.69 -9.51 9.07
C ALA A 77 -12.63 -9.20 7.88
N ASN A 78 -13.72 -8.50 8.16
CA ASN A 78 -14.61 -8.05 7.08
C ASN A 78 -14.01 -6.81 6.40
N VAL A 79 -13.29 -7.04 5.30
CA VAL A 79 -12.70 -5.99 4.46
C VAL A 79 -13.60 -5.53 3.31
N GLU A 80 -14.84 -6.01 3.25
CA GLU A 80 -15.72 -5.75 2.11
C GLU A 80 -16.15 -4.28 2.03
N GLY A 81 -16.30 -3.62 3.18
CA GLY A 81 -16.54 -2.17 3.22
C GLY A 81 -15.36 -1.35 2.67
N ILE A 82 -14.13 -1.81 2.92
CA ILE A 82 -12.91 -1.21 2.38
C ILE A 82 -12.86 -1.41 0.86
N ARG A 83 -13.07 -2.65 0.39
CA ARG A 83 -13.04 -2.99 -1.04
C ARG A 83 -14.01 -2.13 -1.84
N ASN A 84 -15.29 -2.13 -1.45
CA ASN A 84 -16.32 -1.37 -2.15
C ASN A 84 -16.08 0.14 -2.10
N GLY A 85 -15.70 0.66 -0.92
CA GLY A 85 -15.44 2.09 -0.78
C GLY A 85 -14.27 2.57 -1.63
N LEU A 86 -13.20 1.78 -1.75
CA LEU A 86 -12.07 2.08 -2.64
C LEU A 86 -12.43 1.92 -4.12
N HIS A 87 -13.22 0.90 -4.47
CA HIS A 87 -13.70 0.72 -5.83
C HIS A 87 -14.51 1.94 -6.30
N ASP A 88 -15.41 2.42 -5.46
CA ASP A 88 -16.18 3.65 -5.72
C ASP A 88 -15.28 4.89 -5.81
N LEU A 89 -14.29 5.00 -4.92
CA LEU A 89 -13.33 6.12 -4.89
C LEU A 89 -12.46 6.17 -6.16
N LEU A 90 -12.10 5.01 -6.71
CA LEU A 90 -11.25 4.84 -7.89
C LEU A 90 -12.06 4.58 -9.16
N ALA A 91 -13.36 4.90 -9.17
CA ALA A 91 -14.24 4.62 -10.29
C ALA A 91 -13.66 5.12 -11.63
N GLY A 92 -13.53 4.20 -12.59
CA GLY A 92 -12.96 4.48 -13.91
C GLY A 92 -11.44 4.35 -14.03
N VAL A 93 -10.72 4.21 -12.91
CA VAL A 93 -9.25 4.05 -12.87
C VAL A 93 -8.78 2.92 -11.93
N ASP A 94 -9.70 2.09 -11.44
CA ASP A 94 -9.42 1.00 -10.50
C ASP A 94 -8.76 -0.22 -11.16
N GLU A 95 -9.16 -0.53 -12.39
CA GLU A 95 -8.63 -1.65 -13.17
C GLU A 95 -7.24 -1.35 -13.74
N TYR A 96 -6.36 -2.34 -13.71
CA TYR A 96 -5.03 -2.24 -14.29
C TYR A 96 -4.55 -3.59 -14.86
N VAL A 97 -3.44 -3.54 -15.58
CA VAL A 97 -2.70 -4.72 -16.03
C VAL A 97 -1.32 -4.79 -15.38
N ASP A 98 -0.87 -6.00 -15.10
CA ASP A 98 0.47 -6.31 -14.63
C ASP A 98 1.04 -7.54 -15.31
N VAL A 99 2.29 -7.86 -14.98
CA VAL A 99 2.95 -9.10 -15.37
C VAL A 99 2.80 -10.11 -14.22
N GLU A 100 2.45 -11.35 -14.55
CA GLU A 100 2.24 -12.44 -13.58
C GLU A 100 3.45 -12.66 -12.66
N ASP A 101 4.66 -12.76 -13.24
CA ASP A 101 5.91 -12.84 -12.49
C ASP A 101 7.00 -12.07 -13.26
N PRO A 102 7.46 -10.91 -12.78
CA PRO A 102 8.38 -10.05 -13.52
C PRO A 102 9.77 -10.66 -13.78
N VAL A 103 10.08 -11.83 -13.20
CA VAL A 103 11.34 -12.55 -13.38
C VAL A 103 11.16 -13.80 -14.24
N LEU A 104 10.07 -14.56 -14.03
CA LEU A 104 9.87 -15.89 -14.61
C LEU A 104 8.85 -15.92 -15.76
N SER A 105 7.89 -14.99 -15.82
CA SER A 105 6.76 -15.03 -16.75
C SER A 105 6.49 -13.66 -17.36
N GLY A 106 6.24 -13.61 -18.67
CA GLY A 106 5.79 -12.38 -19.35
C GLY A 106 4.27 -12.28 -19.51
N GLU A 107 3.51 -13.18 -18.86
CA GLU A 107 2.06 -13.23 -18.98
C GLU A 107 1.41 -11.98 -18.40
N VAL A 108 0.45 -11.42 -19.14
CA VAL A 108 -0.31 -10.23 -18.70
C VAL A 108 -1.49 -10.70 -17.86
N VAL A 109 -1.57 -10.16 -16.64
CA VAL A 109 -2.67 -10.37 -15.70
C VAL A 109 -3.45 -9.07 -15.49
N HIS A 110 -4.68 -9.20 -15.05
CA HIS A 110 -5.57 -8.08 -14.74
C HIS A 110 -5.82 -8.04 -13.23
N GLY A 111 -5.89 -6.83 -12.68
CA GLY A 111 -6.17 -6.60 -11.27
C GLY A 111 -6.96 -5.32 -11.05
N MET A 112 -7.38 -5.12 -9.80
CA MET A 112 -8.02 -3.89 -9.33
C MET A 112 -7.27 -3.38 -8.10
N VAL A 113 -7.00 -2.08 -8.04
CA VAL A 113 -6.29 -1.47 -6.90
C VAL A 113 -7.09 -1.65 -5.61
N SER A 114 -8.41 -1.53 -5.69
CA SER A 114 -9.33 -1.77 -4.56
C SER A 114 -9.23 -3.19 -4.01
N ASP A 115 -9.14 -4.20 -4.88
CA ASP A 115 -8.99 -5.60 -4.49
C ASP A 115 -7.64 -5.86 -3.82
N ASP A 116 -6.57 -5.32 -4.38
CA ASP A 116 -5.22 -5.45 -3.82
C ASP A 116 -5.13 -4.83 -2.43
N LEU A 117 -5.61 -3.60 -2.26
CA LEU A 117 -5.57 -2.91 -0.98
C LEU A 117 -6.51 -3.57 0.06
N ALA A 118 -7.63 -4.15 -0.36
CA ALA A 118 -8.49 -4.95 0.51
C ALA A 118 -7.79 -6.25 0.95
N GLN A 119 -7.06 -6.92 0.06
CA GLN A 119 -6.27 -8.11 0.42
C GLN A 119 -5.15 -7.76 1.41
N VAL A 120 -4.41 -6.66 1.15
CA VAL A 120 -3.41 -6.14 2.09
C VAL A 120 -4.05 -5.88 3.45
N ALA A 121 -5.22 -5.23 3.49
CA ALA A 121 -5.92 -4.96 4.74
C ALA A 121 -6.30 -6.24 5.51
N ALA A 122 -6.72 -7.29 4.81
CA ALA A 122 -7.05 -8.58 5.42
C ALA A 122 -5.83 -9.22 6.07
N ASP A 123 -4.72 -9.31 5.34
CA ASP A 123 -3.47 -9.93 5.80
C ASP A 123 -2.88 -9.20 7.02
N LEU A 124 -2.87 -7.86 6.99
CA LEU A 124 -2.41 -7.05 8.11
C LEU A 124 -3.30 -7.21 9.35
N THR A 125 -4.62 -7.24 9.15
CA THR A 125 -5.57 -7.41 10.25
C THR A 125 -5.41 -8.76 10.93
N HIS A 126 -5.08 -9.81 10.16
CA HIS A 126 -4.82 -11.13 10.71
C HIS A 126 -3.66 -11.10 11.72
N GLY A 127 -2.50 -10.55 11.35
CA GLY A 127 -1.38 -10.41 12.29
C GLY A 127 -1.67 -9.46 13.46
N LEU A 128 -2.45 -8.40 13.25
CA LEU A 128 -2.88 -7.49 14.33
C LEU A 128 -3.71 -8.18 15.41
N ARG A 129 -4.51 -9.19 15.06
CA ARG A 129 -5.29 -9.97 16.04
C ARG A 129 -4.37 -10.78 16.95
N HIS A 130 -3.42 -11.52 16.39
CA HIS A 130 -2.41 -12.23 17.17
C HIS A 130 -1.61 -11.28 18.07
N HIS A 131 -1.22 -10.12 17.56
CA HIS A 131 -0.51 -9.12 18.35
C HIS A 131 -1.39 -8.58 19.50
N GLY A 132 -2.67 -8.32 19.25
CA GLY A 132 -3.65 -7.88 20.25
C GLY A 132 -3.90 -8.89 21.36
N GLU A 133 -3.71 -10.18 21.09
CA GLU A 133 -3.78 -11.27 22.08
C GLU A 133 -2.46 -11.49 22.85
N GLY A 134 -1.45 -10.65 22.63
CA GLY A 134 -0.15 -10.77 23.28
C GLY A 134 0.73 -11.88 22.67
N ARG A 135 0.54 -12.20 21.39
CA ARG A 135 1.31 -13.20 20.64
C ARG A 135 2.19 -12.53 19.56
N PRO A 136 3.23 -11.75 19.93
CA PRO A 136 3.99 -10.93 18.99
C PRO A 136 4.77 -11.74 17.96
N GLN A 137 5.30 -12.90 18.32
CA GLN A 137 6.04 -13.78 17.40
C GLN A 137 5.12 -14.43 16.36
N GLU A 138 3.91 -14.82 16.78
CA GLU A 138 2.88 -15.33 15.85
C GLU A 138 2.46 -14.24 14.87
N ALA A 139 2.23 -13.02 15.38
CA ALA A 139 1.90 -11.87 14.54
C ALA A 139 2.99 -11.59 13.50
N LEU A 140 4.26 -11.57 13.91
CA LEU A 140 5.39 -11.41 13.00
C LEU A 140 5.47 -12.52 11.96
N TRP A 141 5.22 -13.76 12.34
CA TRP A 141 5.20 -14.86 11.40
C TRP A 141 4.12 -14.65 10.33
N TRP A 142 2.89 -14.34 10.74
CA TRP A 142 1.81 -14.06 9.80
C TRP A 142 2.12 -12.88 8.89
N TRP A 143 2.61 -11.77 9.44
CA TRP A 143 2.99 -10.60 8.64
C TRP A 143 4.12 -10.90 7.66
N GLN A 144 5.15 -11.63 8.08
CA GLN A 144 6.28 -11.98 7.21
C GLN A 144 5.88 -12.99 6.13
N PHE A 145 5.18 -14.06 6.49
CA PHE A 145 4.73 -15.06 5.54
C PHE A 145 3.83 -14.44 4.47
N SER A 146 2.83 -13.66 4.89
CA SER A 146 1.93 -12.98 3.96
C SER A 146 2.63 -11.86 3.19
N TYR A 147 3.70 -11.25 3.72
CA TYR A 147 4.49 -10.27 2.96
C TYR A 147 5.11 -10.92 1.73
N LEU A 148 5.67 -12.11 1.92
CA LEU A 148 6.38 -12.86 0.88
C LEU A 148 5.45 -13.60 -0.08
N SER A 149 4.20 -13.86 0.32
CA SER A 149 3.26 -14.67 -0.46
C SER A 149 2.05 -13.92 -1.01
N THR A 150 1.67 -12.79 -0.41
CA THR A 150 0.45 -12.05 -0.77
C THR A 150 0.63 -10.52 -0.68
N TRP A 151 0.49 -9.90 0.50
CA TRP A 151 0.33 -8.45 0.61
C TRP A 151 1.53 -7.64 0.13
N GLY A 152 2.75 -8.19 0.14
CA GLY A 152 3.93 -7.49 -0.37
C GLY A 152 3.84 -7.24 -1.88
N GLU A 153 3.44 -8.25 -2.65
CA GLU A 153 3.21 -8.14 -4.10
C GLU A 153 2.04 -7.19 -4.39
N ARG A 154 0.90 -7.40 -3.72
CA ARG A 154 -0.31 -6.59 -3.91
C ARG A 154 -0.06 -5.11 -3.60
N LEU A 155 0.66 -4.83 -2.53
CA LEU A 155 1.04 -3.46 -2.17
C LEU A 155 1.99 -2.83 -3.20
N ALA A 156 2.93 -3.61 -3.77
CA ALA A 156 3.83 -3.13 -4.80
C ALA A 156 3.08 -2.78 -6.10
N ALA A 157 2.17 -3.65 -6.53
CA ALA A 157 1.32 -3.44 -7.70
C ALA A 157 0.44 -2.19 -7.52
N ALA A 158 -0.30 -2.10 -6.41
CA ALA A 158 -1.11 -0.93 -6.07
C ALA A 158 -0.28 0.37 -6.03
N THR A 159 0.90 0.35 -5.41
CA THR A 159 1.80 1.52 -5.35
C THR A 159 2.22 1.98 -6.75
N ARG A 160 2.57 1.05 -7.64
CA ARG A 160 2.94 1.35 -9.03
C ARG A 160 1.78 2.03 -9.77
N VAL A 161 0.57 1.48 -9.65
CA VAL A 161 -0.63 2.04 -10.29
C VAL A 161 -0.94 3.43 -9.74
N LEU A 162 -0.98 3.58 -8.41
CA LEU A 162 -1.23 4.88 -7.75
C LEU A 162 -0.20 5.93 -8.14
N HIS A 163 1.07 5.57 -8.27
CA HIS A 163 2.11 6.46 -8.76
C HIS A 163 1.85 6.89 -10.21
N SER A 164 1.49 5.94 -11.09
CA SER A 164 1.15 6.23 -12.49
C SER A 164 -0.04 7.16 -12.60
N LEU A 165 -1.12 6.90 -11.84
CA LEU A 165 -2.32 7.76 -11.81
C LEU A 165 -1.98 9.17 -11.33
N LEU A 166 -1.19 9.29 -10.26
CA LEU A 166 -0.76 10.59 -9.77
C LEU A 166 0.09 11.35 -10.80
N ALA A 167 0.98 10.64 -11.52
CA ALA A 167 1.78 11.22 -12.58
C ALA A 167 0.89 11.74 -13.72
N HIS A 168 -0.06 10.94 -14.20
CA HIS A 168 -1.04 11.37 -15.21
C HIS A 168 -1.80 12.63 -14.76
N VAL A 169 -2.36 12.62 -13.55
CA VAL A 169 -3.10 13.77 -13.00
C VAL A 169 -2.24 15.04 -12.89
N ARG A 170 -0.92 14.91 -12.70
CA ARG A 170 -0.02 16.06 -12.47
C ARG A 170 0.72 16.53 -13.72
N LEU A 171 0.95 15.64 -14.68
CA LEU A 171 1.81 15.89 -15.83
C LEU A 171 1.04 15.94 -17.14
N ASP A 172 -0.13 15.33 -17.23
CA ASP A 172 -0.99 15.43 -18.41
C ASP A 172 -1.68 16.80 -18.37
N ALA A 173 -0.92 17.85 -18.68
CA ALA A 173 -1.47 19.16 -18.95
C ALA A 173 -2.36 19.06 -20.18
N ASP A 174 -3.56 19.65 -20.09
CA ASP A 174 -4.50 19.71 -21.19
C ASP A 174 -3.78 20.26 -22.43
N GLU A 175 -3.85 19.58 -23.58
CA GLU A 175 -3.12 19.98 -24.80
C GLU A 175 -3.42 21.44 -25.17
N GLU A 176 -4.61 21.92 -24.81
CA GLU A 176 -5.04 23.31 -24.96
C GLU A 176 -4.30 24.28 -24.01
N MET A 177 -4.07 23.90 -22.74
CA MET A 177 -3.25 24.67 -21.80
C MET A 177 -1.76 24.70 -22.18
N VAL A 178 -1.23 23.57 -22.68
CA VAL A 178 0.16 23.52 -23.16
C VAL A 178 0.32 24.43 -24.37
N MET A 179 -0.61 24.35 -25.32
CA MET A 179 -0.62 25.18 -26.52
C MET A 179 -0.80 26.67 -26.19
N GLU A 180 -1.64 27.01 -25.20
CA GLU A 180 -1.85 28.40 -24.74
C GLU A 180 -0.60 28.96 -24.04
N ALA A 181 0.08 28.15 -23.21
CA ALA A 181 1.33 28.54 -22.57
C ALA A 181 2.48 28.71 -23.60
N GLU A 182 2.57 27.83 -24.60
CA GLU A 182 3.53 27.96 -25.70
C GLU A 182 3.27 29.20 -26.55
N MET A 183 2.01 29.46 -26.91
CA MET A 183 1.61 30.70 -27.61
C MET A 183 1.95 31.95 -26.79
N ALA A 184 1.67 31.95 -25.49
CA ALA A 184 2.01 33.06 -24.61
C ALA A 184 3.53 33.29 -24.52
N ALA A 185 4.33 32.23 -24.48
CA ALA A 185 5.80 32.33 -24.47
C ALA A 185 6.38 32.84 -25.79
N LEU A 186 5.79 32.46 -26.93
CA LEU A 186 6.20 32.96 -28.26
C LEU A 186 5.83 34.43 -28.50
N HIS A 187 4.81 34.93 -27.79
CA HIS A 187 4.33 36.31 -27.89
C HIS A 187 4.71 37.19 -26.69
N ALA A 188 5.49 36.66 -25.75
CA ALA A 188 6.09 37.46 -24.69
C ALA A 188 7.18 38.36 -25.28
N ASP A 189 6.99 39.67 -25.21
CA ASP A 189 8.03 40.63 -25.57
C ASP A 189 9.27 40.41 -24.67
N PRO A 190 10.49 40.49 -25.20
CA PRO A 190 11.70 40.32 -24.40
C PRO A 190 11.73 41.37 -23.28
N GLU A 191 11.91 40.91 -22.03
CA GLU A 191 12.06 41.81 -20.88
C GLU A 191 13.19 42.82 -21.16
N PRO A 192 12.97 44.13 -20.91
CA PRO A 192 14.02 45.11 -21.07
C PRO A 192 15.14 44.85 -20.06
N ASP A 193 16.37 44.83 -20.56
CA ASP A 193 17.61 44.56 -19.81
C ASP A 193 17.71 45.46 -18.56
N PRO A 194 17.94 44.91 -17.35
CA PRO A 194 18.02 45.72 -16.14
C PRO A 194 19.24 46.67 -16.20
N ALA A 195 18.97 47.97 -16.03
CA ALA A 195 19.95 49.05 -16.04
C ALA A 195 20.82 49.14 -14.78
#